data_AF-A0A6S6FXW8-F1
#
_entry.id   AF-A0A6S6FXW8-F1
#
_cell.length_a   1.000
_cell.length_b   1.000
_cell.length_c   1.000
_cell.angle_alpha   90.00
_cell.angle_beta   90.00
_cell.angle_gamma   90.00
#
_symmetry.space_group_name_H-M   'P 1'
#
loop_
_entity.id
_entity.type
_entity.pdbx_description
1 polymer ?
#
loop_
_entity_poly.entity_id
_entity_poly.type
_entity_poly.pdbx_seq_one_letter_code
_entity_poly.pdbx_strand_id
1 'polypeptide(L)'
;MRFLVSFPANYSKVKVQEKTLTYHTKEPTMTIYSGIVRDPVYLNDCDRIEPGTTFASWVEVSDCTAFTGFPDGTTFASWVEIIDCPAFTGFPDGTTFASWVRVINCPGFTGFPDGTTFASSVGVINCPAFTGFPDGTTFASWVRVINCPGFTGFPDGTTFASWVRVIDCPAFTGSRGCTFRGHAIAFGDEANERIRRIAAIVQAEPTRLEMSQWHCGTSHCLAGWGVHQEGDKGAALERELGETAYAGLVLLGLEAASRFYNADEEGEREVRDWLRSKLETSA
;
A
#
# COMPACT_ATOMS: atom_id res chain seq x y z
N MET A 1 12.75 7.91 -34.67
CA MET A 1 12.35 6.64 -35.32
C MET A 1 10.84 6.48 -35.10
N ARG A 2 10.02 6.73 -36.13
CA ARG A 2 8.55 6.63 -36.06
C ARG A 2 8.15 5.26 -36.60
N PHE A 3 7.45 4.46 -35.81
CA PHE A 3 6.80 3.24 -36.31
C PHE A 3 5.44 3.62 -36.91
N LEU A 4 5.29 3.37 -38.21
CA LEU A 4 4.02 3.38 -38.94
C LEU A 4 3.40 1.99 -38.81
N VAL A 5 2.17 1.91 -38.29
CA VAL A 5 1.34 0.71 -38.41
C VAL A 5 0.19 1.04 -39.37
N SER A 6 0.16 0.31 -40.48
CA SER A 6 -0.86 0.37 -41.53
C SER A 6 -2.07 -0.48 -41.12
N PHE A 7 -3.29 0.03 -41.35
CA PHE A 7 -4.53 -0.76 -41.27
C PHE A 7 -5.16 -0.93 -42.66
N PRO A 8 -5.80 -2.08 -42.96
CA PRO A 8 -6.34 -2.35 -44.28
C PRO A 8 -7.62 -1.53 -44.57
N ALA A 9 -7.74 -1.10 -45.83
CA ALA A 9 -8.88 -0.40 -46.38
C ALA A 9 -10.11 -1.32 -46.47
N ASN A 10 -11.20 -0.96 -45.79
CA ASN A 10 -12.59 -1.03 -46.29
C ASN A 10 -13.58 -0.66 -45.18
N TYR A 11 -13.96 0.61 -45.08
CA TYR A 11 -15.31 0.98 -44.66
C TYR A 11 -15.76 2.24 -45.42
N SER A 12 -16.96 2.12 -45.94
CA SER A 12 -17.65 3.01 -46.87
C SER A 12 -17.86 4.41 -46.29
N LYS A 13 -17.83 5.41 -47.19
CA LYS A 13 -18.06 6.83 -46.96
C LYS A 13 -19.22 7.13 -46.00
N VAL A 14 -18.91 7.54 -44.77
CA VAL A 14 -19.80 8.38 -43.96
C VAL A 14 -19.34 9.82 -44.16
N LYS A 15 -20.22 10.68 -44.66
CA LYS A 15 -19.98 12.14 -44.64
C LYS A 15 -19.89 12.58 -43.19
N VAL A 16 -18.68 12.72 -42.68
CA VAL A 16 -18.44 13.43 -41.43
C VAL A 16 -18.71 14.91 -41.72
N GLN A 17 -19.80 15.44 -41.18
CA GLN A 17 -19.88 16.88 -41.00
C GLN A 17 -18.79 17.25 -40.00
N GLU A 18 -17.75 17.93 -40.45
CA GLU A 18 -16.80 18.61 -39.58
C GLU A 18 -17.56 19.69 -38.81
N LYS A 19 -18.10 19.31 -37.65
CA LYS A 19 -18.47 20.28 -36.62
C LYS A 19 -17.15 20.70 -36.01
N THR A 20 -16.66 21.87 -36.41
CA THR A 20 -15.59 22.56 -35.69
C THR A 20 -16.10 22.84 -34.28
N LEU A 21 -15.87 21.91 -33.36
CA LEU A 21 -16.00 22.15 -31.93
C LEU A 21 -14.79 23.01 -31.56
N THR A 22 -15.01 24.33 -31.57
CA THR A 22 -14.17 25.23 -30.79
C THR A 22 -14.30 24.82 -29.33
N TYR A 23 -13.36 24.01 -28.86
CA TYR A 23 -13.09 23.88 -27.43
C TYR A 23 -12.63 25.25 -26.97
N HIS A 24 -13.52 26.00 -26.32
CA HIS A 24 -13.09 27.09 -25.47
C HIS A 24 -12.27 26.45 -24.35
N THR A 25 -10.95 26.49 -24.47
CA THR A 25 -10.05 26.32 -23.34
C THR A 25 -10.37 27.47 -22.40
N LYS A 26 -11.29 27.23 -21.45
CA LYS A 26 -11.49 28.13 -20.33
C LYS A 26 -10.15 28.10 -19.59
N GLU A 27 -9.45 29.23 -19.58
CA GLU A 27 -8.29 29.44 -18.72
C GLU A 27 -8.62 28.85 -17.32
N PRO A 28 -7.74 28.06 -16.70
CA PRO A 28 -8.01 27.51 -15.38
C PRO A 28 -8.27 28.68 -14.43
N THR A 29 -9.50 28.81 -13.97
CA THR A 29 -9.86 29.84 -13.00
C THR A 29 -9.36 29.37 -11.64
N MET A 30 -8.36 30.08 -11.11
CA MET A 30 -7.87 29.89 -9.75
C MET A 30 -9.03 29.96 -8.75
N THR A 31 -9.23 28.89 -8.00
CA THR A 31 -10.18 28.84 -6.88
C THR A 31 -9.41 29.02 -5.57
N ILE A 32 -9.93 29.86 -4.67
CA ILE A 32 -9.38 30.03 -3.33
C ILE A 32 -10.29 29.30 -2.34
N TYR A 33 -9.77 28.28 -1.68
CA TYR A 33 -10.46 27.53 -0.64
C TYR A 33 -10.11 28.12 0.74
N SER A 34 -11.14 28.41 1.54
CA SER A 34 -10.99 28.95 2.90
C SER A 34 -12.17 28.59 3.78
N GLY A 35 -11.97 28.56 5.10
CA GLY A 35 -13.03 28.19 6.04
C GLY A 35 -13.47 26.73 5.87
N ILE A 36 -14.77 26.46 5.94
CA ILE A 36 -15.32 25.10 5.79
C ILE A 36 -15.82 24.91 4.36
N VAL A 37 -15.11 24.08 3.59
CA VAL A 37 -15.48 23.66 2.24
C VAL A 37 -16.29 22.37 2.35
N ARG A 38 -17.55 22.41 1.91
CA ARG A 38 -18.52 21.31 2.08
C ARG A 38 -18.68 20.43 0.86
N ASP A 39 -18.35 20.96 -0.31
CA ASP A 39 -18.45 20.23 -1.56
C ASP A 39 -17.17 19.43 -1.81
N PRO A 40 -17.26 18.31 -2.56
CA PRO A 40 -16.12 17.67 -3.19
C PRO A 40 -15.14 18.65 -3.84
N VAL A 41 -13.85 18.48 -3.60
CA VAL A 41 -12.79 19.35 -4.15
C VAL A 41 -11.84 18.56 -5.05
N TYR A 42 -11.59 19.10 -6.23
CA TYR A 42 -10.54 18.67 -7.15
C TYR A 42 -9.56 19.84 -7.32
N LEU A 43 -8.39 19.73 -6.71
CA LEU A 43 -7.35 20.74 -6.75
C LEU A 43 -6.56 20.62 -8.05
N ASN A 44 -6.30 21.77 -8.67
CA ASN A 44 -5.36 21.90 -9.79
C ASN A 44 -4.20 22.85 -9.42
N ASP A 45 -3.15 22.89 -10.25
CA ASP A 45 -1.94 23.70 -10.02
C ASP A 45 -2.18 25.22 -9.83
N CYS A 46 -3.34 25.74 -10.24
CA CYS A 46 -3.69 27.15 -10.07
C CYS A 46 -4.52 27.44 -8.81
N ASP A 47 -4.98 26.43 -8.08
CA ASP A 47 -5.79 26.62 -6.89
C ASP A 47 -4.95 27.03 -5.67
N ARG A 48 -5.59 27.74 -4.74
CA ARG A 48 -4.99 28.16 -3.47
C ARG A 48 -5.84 27.71 -2.30
N ILE A 49 -5.18 27.23 -1.26
CA ILE A 49 -5.81 26.85 0.00
C ILE A 49 -5.31 27.84 1.05
N GLU A 50 -6.22 28.47 1.80
CA GLU A 50 -5.84 29.31 2.93
C GLU A 50 -5.54 28.44 4.17
N PRO A 51 -4.62 28.88 5.06
CA PRO A 51 -4.41 28.24 6.35
C PRO A 51 -5.70 28.06 7.15
N GLY A 52 -5.81 26.93 7.86
CA GLY A 52 -7.01 26.61 8.65
C GLY A 52 -8.23 26.16 7.84
N THR A 53 -8.07 25.83 6.57
CA THR A 53 -9.18 25.32 5.73
C THR A 53 -9.63 23.93 6.18
N THR A 54 -10.93 23.74 6.33
CA THR A 54 -11.54 22.44 6.60
C THR A 54 -12.21 21.91 5.34
N PHE A 55 -11.74 20.78 4.83
CA PHE A 55 -12.44 20.00 3.81
C PHE A 55 -13.40 19.02 4.51
N ALA A 56 -14.69 19.34 4.46
CA ALA A 56 -15.75 18.52 5.05
C ALA A 56 -16.22 17.38 4.13
N SER A 57 -15.81 17.41 2.85
CA SER A 57 -16.04 16.36 1.86
C SER A 57 -14.71 15.86 1.29
N TRP A 58 -14.75 14.96 0.32
CA TRP A 58 -13.53 14.42 -0.28
C TRP A 58 -12.69 15.53 -0.93
N VAL A 59 -11.37 15.35 -0.91
CA VAL A 59 -10.43 16.21 -1.62
C VAL A 59 -9.47 15.32 -2.43
N GLU A 60 -9.32 15.68 -3.69
CA GLU A 60 -8.39 15.06 -4.63
C GLU A 60 -7.44 16.13 -5.18
N VAL A 61 -6.14 15.84 -5.15
CA VAL A 61 -5.11 16.59 -5.86
C VAL A 61 -4.56 15.65 -6.93
N SER A 62 -4.77 15.97 -8.20
CA SER A 62 -4.27 15.15 -9.32
C SER A 62 -3.46 16.00 -10.27
N ASP A 63 -2.38 15.43 -10.81
CA ASP A 63 -1.55 16.03 -11.86
C ASP A 63 -1.02 17.44 -11.51
N CYS A 64 -0.82 17.72 -10.22
CA CYS A 64 -0.34 19.01 -9.75
C CYS A 64 1.18 18.97 -9.56
N THR A 65 1.89 19.50 -10.54
CA THR A 65 3.36 19.46 -10.57
C THR A 65 4.03 20.37 -9.55
N ALA A 66 3.34 21.45 -9.14
CA ALA A 66 3.85 22.43 -8.20
C ALA A 66 3.29 22.26 -6.78
N PHE A 67 2.34 21.36 -6.57
CA PHE A 67 1.73 21.14 -5.26
C PHE A 67 2.72 20.47 -4.29
N THR A 68 3.11 21.20 -3.24
CA THR A 68 4.12 20.74 -2.27
C THR A 68 3.53 20.18 -0.98
N GLY A 69 2.31 20.60 -0.64
CA GLY A 69 1.60 20.22 0.58
C GLY A 69 0.40 21.12 0.84
N PHE A 70 -0.38 20.76 1.86
CA PHE A 70 -1.45 21.62 2.37
C PHE A 70 -0.89 22.67 3.34
N PRO A 71 -1.55 23.83 3.50
CA PRO A 71 -1.19 24.79 4.55
C PRO A 71 -1.43 24.27 5.96
N ASP A 72 -0.74 24.84 6.94
CA ASP A 72 -0.95 24.57 8.37
C ASP A 72 -2.42 24.76 8.79
N GLY A 73 -2.85 23.90 9.71
CA GLY A 73 -4.23 23.90 10.21
C GLY A 73 -5.27 23.36 9.23
N THR A 74 -4.85 22.84 8.07
CA THR A 74 -5.78 22.14 7.16
C THR A 74 -6.33 20.88 7.83
N THR A 75 -7.64 20.67 7.77
CA THR A 75 -8.28 19.49 8.36
C THR A 75 -9.11 18.71 7.33
N PHE A 76 -9.08 17.38 7.41
CA PHE A 76 -9.79 16.50 6.48
C PHE A 76 -10.84 15.65 7.18
N ALA A 77 -12.12 15.90 6.91
CA ALA A 77 -13.22 15.13 7.50
C ALA A 77 -13.63 13.91 6.64
N SER A 78 -13.09 13.79 5.44
CA SER A 78 -13.43 12.74 4.48
C SER A 78 -12.18 12.24 3.75
N TRP A 79 -12.39 11.51 2.65
CA TRP A 79 -11.35 10.90 1.85
C TRP A 79 -10.41 11.95 1.26
N VAL A 80 -9.10 11.72 1.40
CA VAL A 80 -8.02 12.51 0.79
C VAL A 80 -7.25 11.69 -0.23
N GLU A 81 -7.06 12.24 -1.42
CA GLU A 81 -6.26 11.63 -2.47
C GLU A 81 -5.23 12.58 -3.06
N ILE A 82 -3.99 12.12 -3.18
CA ILE A 82 -2.90 12.80 -3.86
C ILE A 82 -2.36 11.87 -4.94
N ILE A 83 -2.45 12.29 -6.21
CA ILE A 83 -2.16 11.46 -7.38
C ILE A 83 -1.27 12.25 -8.33
N ASP A 84 -0.19 11.63 -8.80
CA ASP A 84 0.69 12.20 -9.84
C ASP A 84 1.22 13.60 -9.49
N CYS A 85 1.51 13.85 -8.20
CA CYS A 85 2.03 15.11 -7.69
C CYS A 85 3.52 14.97 -7.31
N PRO A 86 4.46 15.23 -8.24
CA PRO A 86 5.89 14.95 -8.01
C PRO A 86 6.54 15.83 -6.94
N ALA A 87 6.05 17.04 -6.72
CA ALA A 87 6.56 17.96 -5.71
C ALA A 87 5.95 17.77 -4.31
N PHE A 88 4.93 16.91 -4.18
CA PHE A 88 4.25 16.70 -2.89
C PHE A 88 5.19 15.98 -1.93
N THR A 89 5.45 16.59 -0.77
CA THR A 89 6.41 16.07 0.21
C THR A 89 5.75 15.50 1.46
N GLY A 90 4.58 16.02 1.84
CA GLY A 90 3.87 15.57 3.03
C GLY A 90 2.63 16.39 3.37
N PHE A 91 1.99 16.00 4.46
CA PHE A 91 0.86 16.71 5.05
C PHE A 91 1.33 17.62 6.19
N PRO A 92 0.50 18.58 6.65
CA PRO A 92 0.79 19.40 7.82
C PRO A 92 0.90 18.58 9.11
N ASP A 93 1.70 19.04 10.07
CA ASP A 93 1.84 18.41 11.38
C ASP A 93 0.50 18.28 12.13
N GLY A 94 0.33 17.20 12.88
CA GLY A 94 -0.89 16.93 13.65
C GLY A 94 -2.13 16.65 12.80
N THR A 95 -1.96 16.31 11.52
CA THR A 95 -3.08 15.96 10.63
C THR A 95 -3.84 14.74 11.14
N THR A 96 -5.17 14.84 11.21
CA THR A 96 -6.06 13.70 11.44
C THR A 96 -6.81 13.39 10.15
N PHE A 97 -6.68 12.15 9.67
CA PHE A 97 -7.49 11.64 8.57
C PHE A 97 -8.70 10.89 9.14
N ALA A 98 -9.87 11.51 9.05
CA ALA A 98 -11.12 10.90 9.50
C ALA A 98 -11.61 9.75 8.61
N SER A 99 -11.12 9.68 7.37
CA SER A 99 -11.46 8.66 6.38
C SER A 99 -10.21 8.20 5.62
N TRP A 100 -10.40 7.53 4.49
CA TRP A 100 -9.31 6.97 3.69
C TRP A 100 -8.37 8.07 3.19
N VAL A 101 -7.06 7.88 3.36
CA VAL A 101 -6.02 8.66 2.69
C VAL A 101 -5.24 7.79 1.70
N ARG A 102 -5.03 8.29 0.47
CA ARG A 102 -4.15 7.68 -0.52
C ARG A 102 -3.16 8.67 -1.12
N VAL A 103 -1.93 8.21 -1.25
CA VAL A 103 -0.85 8.90 -1.98
C VAL A 103 -0.34 7.96 -3.07
N ILE A 104 -0.42 8.39 -4.33
CA ILE A 104 -0.17 7.56 -5.51
C ILE A 104 0.77 8.32 -6.45
N ASN A 105 1.83 7.65 -6.93
CA ASN A 105 2.78 8.21 -7.91
C ASN A 105 3.39 9.56 -7.48
N CYS A 106 3.66 9.74 -6.19
CA CYS A 106 4.26 10.96 -5.64
C CYS A 106 5.72 10.69 -5.25
N PRO A 107 6.69 10.85 -6.17
CA PRO A 107 8.10 10.58 -5.89
C PRO A 107 8.73 11.48 -4.82
N GLY A 108 8.16 12.67 -4.56
CA GLY A 108 8.59 13.56 -3.49
C GLY A 108 8.08 13.18 -2.09
N PHE A 109 7.10 12.27 -1.99
CA PHE A 109 6.44 11.96 -0.72
C PHE A 109 7.35 11.12 0.18
N THR A 110 7.77 11.67 1.31
CA THR A 110 8.75 11.03 2.21
C THR A 110 8.10 10.30 3.39
N GLY A 111 6.92 10.75 3.83
CA GLY A 111 6.23 10.19 4.98
C GLY A 111 5.04 11.03 5.42
N PHE A 112 4.33 10.52 6.42
CA PHE A 112 3.34 11.30 7.16
C PHE A 112 4.03 11.99 8.34
N PRO A 113 3.59 13.20 8.72
CA PRO A 113 4.19 13.94 9.83
C PRO A 113 3.90 13.28 11.19
N ASP A 114 4.71 13.61 12.19
CA ASP A 114 4.49 13.17 13.57
C ASP A 114 3.12 13.63 14.10
N GLY A 115 2.52 12.80 14.95
CA GLY A 115 1.18 13.03 15.48
C GLY A 115 0.05 12.79 14.47
N THR A 116 0.34 12.24 13.28
CA THR A 116 -0.71 11.85 12.33
C THR A 116 -1.58 10.73 12.91
N THR A 117 -2.90 10.89 12.79
CA THR A 117 -3.87 9.85 13.17
C THR A 117 -4.64 9.34 11.94
N PHE A 118 -4.70 8.01 11.78
CA PHE A 118 -5.45 7.34 10.71
C PHE A 118 -6.70 6.66 11.30
N ALA A 119 -7.87 7.29 11.14
CA ALA A 119 -9.13 6.70 11.61
C ALA A 119 -9.67 5.59 10.68
N SER A 120 -9.15 5.51 9.45
CA SER A 120 -9.58 4.57 8.42
C SER A 120 -8.38 4.06 7.61
N SER A 121 -8.64 3.54 6.42
CA SER A 121 -7.62 2.91 5.58
C SER A 121 -6.56 3.92 5.13
N VAL A 122 -5.35 3.44 4.87
CA VAL A 122 -4.26 4.25 4.29
C VAL A 122 -3.57 3.48 3.17
N GLY A 123 -3.28 4.17 2.07
CA GLY A 123 -2.56 3.62 0.93
C GLY A 123 -1.41 4.52 0.49
N VAL A 124 -0.22 3.95 0.33
CA VAL A 124 0.93 4.61 -0.30
C VAL A 124 1.41 3.72 -1.45
N ILE A 125 1.37 4.23 -2.68
CA ILE A 125 1.55 3.44 -3.90
C ILE A 125 2.51 4.18 -4.84
N ASN A 126 3.53 3.49 -5.36
CA ASN A 126 4.51 4.05 -6.30
C ASN A 126 5.18 5.34 -5.78
N CYS A 127 5.50 5.39 -4.49
CA CYS A 127 6.15 6.53 -3.84
C CYS A 127 7.59 6.13 -3.42
N PRO A 128 8.59 6.26 -4.30
CA PRO A 128 9.94 5.77 -4.05
C PRO A 128 10.66 6.39 -2.85
N ALA A 129 10.34 7.64 -2.49
CA ALA A 129 10.93 8.32 -1.34
C ALA A 129 10.24 8.01 -0.01
N PHE A 130 9.12 7.28 -0.02
CA PHE A 130 8.38 6.96 1.20
C PHE A 130 9.15 5.96 2.05
N THR A 131 9.51 6.35 3.28
CA THR A 131 10.40 5.53 4.14
C THR A 131 9.69 4.79 5.26
N GLY A 132 8.57 5.33 5.74
CA GLY A 132 7.84 4.77 6.88
C GLY A 132 6.67 5.63 7.33
N PHE A 133 5.97 5.15 8.37
CA PHE A 133 4.93 5.89 9.08
C PHE A 133 5.51 6.52 10.36
N PRO A 134 4.86 7.54 10.94
CA PRO A 134 5.34 8.17 12.18
C PRO A 134 5.19 7.25 13.39
N ASP A 135 6.05 7.42 14.40
CA ASP A 135 6.03 6.62 15.62
C ASP A 135 4.69 6.73 16.37
N GLY A 136 4.33 5.66 17.09
CA GLY A 136 3.06 5.59 17.83
C GLY A 136 1.82 5.40 16.95
N THR A 137 1.98 5.13 15.66
CA THR A 137 0.86 4.89 14.74
C THR A 137 0.07 3.62 15.11
N THR A 138 -1.26 3.74 15.10
CA THR A 138 -2.19 2.60 15.12
C THR A 138 -3.06 2.64 13.86
N PHE A 139 -3.17 1.52 13.17
CA PHE A 139 -4.03 1.39 12.00
C PHE A 139 -5.36 0.74 12.37
N ALA A 140 -6.43 1.53 12.36
CA ALA A 140 -7.79 1.07 12.68
C ALA A 140 -8.42 0.25 11.54
N SER A 141 -7.90 0.35 10.31
CA SER A 141 -8.42 -0.31 9.11
C SER A 141 -7.26 -0.82 8.24
N TRP A 142 -7.50 -1.00 6.94
CA TRP A 142 -6.54 -1.55 6.00
C TRP A 142 -5.36 -0.60 5.77
N VAL A 143 -4.15 -1.14 5.74
CA VAL A 143 -2.94 -0.42 5.33
C VAL A 143 -2.30 -1.10 4.14
N ARG A 144 -1.97 -0.32 3.12
CA ARG A 144 -1.35 -0.81 1.89
C ARG A 144 -0.15 0.05 1.51
N VAL A 145 1.01 -0.59 1.35
CA VAL A 145 2.23 0.03 0.80
C VAL A 145 2.67 -0.79 -0.41
N ILE A 146 2.80 -0.17 -1.57
CA ILE A 146 3.11 -0.88 -2.82
C ILE A 146 4.17 -0.14 -3.61
N ASN A 147 5.14 -0.87 -4.14
CA ASN A 147 6.15 -0.33 -5.04
C ASN A 147 6.79 0.94 -4.46
N CYS A 148 7.12 0.86 -3.17
CA CYS A 148 7.78 1.90 -2.42
C CYS A 148 9.17 1.37 -2.03
N PRO A 149 10.17 1.45 -2.91
CA PRO A 149 11.51 0.92 -2.66
C PRO A 149 12.21 1.53 -1.44
N GLY A 150 11.85 2.76 -1.03
CA GLY A 150 12.33 3.39 0.19
C GLY A 150 11.70 2.88 1.48
N PHE A 151 10.59 2.12 1.42
CA PHE A 151 9.85 1.72 2.62
C PHE A 151 10.62 0.65 3.39
N THR A 152 11.09 1.03 4.58
CA THR A 152 11.93 0.17 5.42
C THR A 152 11.15 -0.62 6.45
N GLY A 153 10.04 -0.07 6.93
CA GLY A 153 9.20 -0.71 7.93
C GLY A 153 8.08 0.17 8.47
N PHE A 154 7.17 -0.45 9.20
CA PHE A 154 6.31 0.24 10.16
C PHE A 154 7.11 0.56 11.43
N PRO A 155 6.70 1.58 12.21
CA PRO A 155 7.23 1.83 13.55
C PRO A 155 7.16 0.60 14.46
N ASP A 156 8.13 0.49 15.36
CA ASP A 156 8.10 -0.55 16.40
C ASP A 156 6.85 -0.40 17.27
N GLY A 157 6.22 -1.52 17.62
CA GLY A 157 4.99 -1.53 18.43
C GLY A 157 3.71 -1.18 17.66
N THR A 158 3.77 -0.98 16.34
CA THR A 158 2.58 -0.68 15.52
C THR A 158 1.48 -1.73 15.71
N THR A 159 0.24 -1.28 15.90
CA THR A 159 -0.94 -2.15 16.02
C THR A 159 -1.80 -2.07 14.77
N PHE A 160 -2.16 -3.24 14.24
CA PHE A 160 -3.03 -3.40 13.07
C PHE A 160 -4.34 -4.06 13.48
N ALA A 161 -5.46 -3.35 13.33
CA ALA A 161 -6.79 -3.91 13.60
C ALA A 161 -7.33 -4.75 12.42
N SER A 162 -6.80 -4.53 11.23
CA SER A 162 -7.29 -5.12 9.98
C SER A 162 -6.15 -5.34 9.00
N TRP A 163 -6.49 -5.64 7.75
CA TRP A 163 -5.58 -6.09 6.70
C TRP A 163 -4.32 -5.21 6.52
N VAL A 164 -3.17 -5.86 6.39
CA VAL A 164 -1.87 -5.23 6.12
C VAL A 164 -1.32 -5.82 4.85
N ARG A 165 -0.96 -4.96 3.89
CA ARG A 165 -0.38 -5.41 2.63
C ARG A 165 0.81 -4.55 2.23
N VAL A 166 1.99 -5.17 2.20
CA VAL A 166 3.22 -4.59 1.65
C VAL A 166 3.58 -5.40 0.41
N ILE A 167 3.82 -4.75 -0.72
CA ILE A 167 4.14 -5.42 -1.99
C ILE A 167 5.24 -4.63 -2.70
N ASP A 168 6.20 -5.31 -3.32
CA ASP A 168 7.27 -4.68 -4.11
C ASP A 168 8.02 -3.57 -3.35
N CYS A 169 8.26 -3.80 -2.06
CA CYS A 169 9.03 -2.90 -1.19
C CYS A 169 10.34 -3.61 -0.79
N PRO A 170 11.38 -3.59 -1.63
CA PRO A 170 12.60 -4.38 -1.42
C PRO A 170 13.38 -4.03 -0.15
N ALA A 171 13.27 -2.80 0.38
CA ALA A 171 13.90 -2.41 1.63
C ALA A 171 13.14 -2.90 2.89
N PHE A 172 11.93 -3.44 2.73
CA PHE A 172 11.10 -3.88 3.84
C PHE A 172 11.56 -5.22 4.41
N THR A 173 11.93 -5.21 5.70
CA THR A 173 12.41 -6.41 6.41
C THR A 173 11.53 -6.78 7.62
N GLY A 174 10.37 -6.15 7.75
CA GLY A 174 9.46 -6.30 8.88
C GLY A 174 9.63 -5.19 9.93
N SER A 175 8.92 -5.34 11.05
CA SER A 175 8.88 -4.36 12.15
C SER A 175 8.75 -5.08 13.49
N ARG A 176 9.40 -4.57 14.53
CA ARG A 176 9.47 -5.25 15.83
C ARG A 176 8.26 -4.91 16.68
N GLY A 177 7.81 -5.88 17.47
CA GLY A 177 6.82 -5.66 18.53
C GLY A 177 5.43 -5.28 18.01
N CYS A 178 5.19 -5.41 16.71
CA CYS A 178 3.89 -5.14 16.13
C CYS A 178 2.84 -6.15 16.60
N THR A 179 1.58 -5.74 16.57
CA THR A 179 0.44 -6.62 16.86
C THR A 179 -0.59 -6.60 15.75
N PHE A 180 -1.26 -7.73 15.54
CA PHE A 180 -2.38 -7.86 14.62
C PHE A 180 -3.59 -8.39 15.39
N ARG A 181 -4.66 -7.60 15.47
CA ARG A 181 -5.88 -7.94 16.23
C ARG A 181 -5.60 -8.42 17.66
N GLY A 182 -4.64 -7.81 18.33
CA GLY A 182 -4.24 -8.13 19.70
C GLY A 182 -3.23 -9.28 19.84
N HIS A 183 -2.85 -9.95 18.74
CA HIS A 183 -1.81 -10.98 18.74
C HIS A 183 -0.45 -10.38 18.38
N ALA A 184 0.59 -10.74 19.12
CA ALA A 184 1.97 -10.35 18.78
C ALA A 184 2.37 -10.95 17.44
N ILE A 185 2.89 -10.14 16.53
CA ILE A 185 3.41 -10.59 15.24
C ILE A 185 4.85 -11.08 15.46
N ALA A 186 5.15 -12.29 15.00
CA ALA A 186 6.50 -12.84 15.07
C ALA A 186 7.51 -11.95 14.34
N PHE A 187 8.70 -11.79 14.93
CA PHE A 187 9.79 -10.99 14.36
C PHE A 187 11.14 -11.58 14.79
N GLY A 188 12.21 -11.27 14.03
CA GLY A 188 13.56 -11.70 14.36
C GLY A 188 13.70 -13.22 14.38
N ASP A 189 14.36 -13.77 15.40
CA ASP A 189 14.72 -15.19 15.46
C ASP A 189 13.50 -16.12 15.40
N GLU A 190 12.39 -15.79 16.07
CA GLU A 190 11.16 -16.59 16.05
C GLU A 190 10.61 -16.72 14.61
N ALA A 191 10.43 -15.58 13.93
CA ALA A 191 9.94 -15.58 12.55
C ALA A 191 10.93 -16.28 11.62
N ASN A 192 12.23 -15.99 11.75
CA ASN A 192 13.28 -16.56 10.90
C ASN A 192 13.39 -18.07 11.05
N GLU A 193 13.26 -18.62 12.26
CA GLU A 193 13.29 -20.07 12.48
C GLU A 193 12.10 -20.75 11.78
N ARG A 194 10.90 -20.19 11.93
CA ARG A 194 9.70 -20.67 11.24
C ARG A 194 9.86 -20.64 9.73
N ILE A 195 10.30 -19.51 9.18
CA ILE A 195 10.54 -19.36 7.74
C ILE A 195 11.59 -20.36 7.23
N ARG A 196 12.68 -20.61 7.98
CA ARG A 196 13.71 -21.59 7.59
C ARG A 196 13.18 -23.02 7.55
N ARG A 197 12.28 -23.42 8.47
CA ARG A 197 11.64 -24.74 8.40
C ARG A 197 10.85 -24.92 7.11
N ILE A 198 10.09 -23.89 6.72
CA ILE A 198 9.35 -23.88 5.45
C ILE A 198 10.33 -23.93 4.27
N ALA A 199 11.39 -23.10 4.30
CA ALA A 199 12.39 -23.06 3.26
C ALA A 199 13.06 -24.42 3.04
N ALA A 200 13.41 -25.16 4.10
CA ALA A 200 14.00 -26.49 4.00
C ALA A 200 13.06 -27.50 3.32
N ILE A 201 11.76 -27.45 3.63
CA ILE A 201 10.74 -28.31 3.00
C ILE A 201 10.59 -27.96 1.51
N VAL A 202 10.47 -26.68 1.18
CA VAL A 202 10.31 -26.22 -0.22
C VAL A 202 11.58 -26.48 -1.03
N GLN A 203 12.77 -26.40 -0.42
CA GLN A 203 14.03 -26.70 -1.09
C GLN A 203 14.15 -28.20 -1.42
N ALA A 204 13.65 -29.09 -0.56
CA ALA A 204 13.63 -30.53 -0.79
C ALA A 204 12.52 -30.96 -1.77
N GLU A 205 11.35 -30.33 -1.69
CA GLU A 205 10.17 -30.65 -2.50
C GLU A 205 9.51 -29.35 -3.01
N PRO A 206 10.01 -28.73 -4.11
CA PRO A 206 9.54 -27.42 -4.57
C PRO A 206 8.04 -27.34 -4.92
N THR A 207 7.43 -28.48 -5.27
CA THR A 207 6.00 -28.62 -5.59
C THR A 207 5.10 -28.55 -4.36
N ARG A 208 5.68 -28.51 -3.15
CA ARG A 208 4.96 -28.26 -1.89
C ARG A 208 4.64 -26.79 -1.64
N LEU A 209 5.18 -25.89 -2.47
CA LEU A 209 4.76 -24.51 -2.50
C LEU A 209 3.94 -24.28 -3.78
N GLU A 210 2.67 -23.94 -3.59
CA GLU A 210 1.67 -23.61 -4.60
C GLU A 210 0.92 -22.35 -4.13
N MET A 211 1.32 -21.20 -4.66
CA MET A 211 0.81 -19.89 -4.28
C MET A 211 -0.47 -19.52 -5.03
N SER A 212 -0.77 -20.17 -6.18
CA SER A 212 -1.99 -19.91 -6.97
C SER A 212 -3.29 -20.33 -6.27
N GLN A 213 -3.20 -21.16 -5.24
CA GLN A 213 -4.34 -21.63 -4.45
C GLN A 213 -4.30 -21.11 -3.00
N TRP A 214 -4.49 -19.81 -2.84
CA TRP A 214 -4.45 -19.07 -1.55
C TRP A 214 -5.62 -19.30 -0.57
N HIS A 215 -6.42 -20.36 -0.74
CA HIS A 215 -7.61 -20.62 0.08
C HIS A 215 -7.69 -22.05 0.64
N CYS A 216 -6.84 -22.44 1.58
CA CYS A 216 -7.22 -23.49 2.54
C CYS A 216 -6.20 -23.66 3.66
N GLY A 217 -6.68 -24.17 4.80
CA GLY A 217 -5.91 -24.63 5.95
C GLY A 217 -5.05 -25.88 5.65
N THR A 218 -4.24 -25.81 4.58
CA THR A 218 -3.30 -26.84 4.13
C THR A 218 -1.90 -26.28 3.96
N SER A 219 -0.94 -27.20 3.85
CA SER A 219 0.48 -26.99 3.74
C SER A 219 0.94 -26.78 2.29
N HIS A 220 0.33 -25.86 1.53
CA HIS A 220 0.78 -25.59 0.16
C HIS A 220 1.08 -24.13 -0.14
N CYS A 221 0.47 -23.15 0.54
CA CYS A 221 0.88 -21.75 0.42
C CYS A 221 1.77 -21.34 1.61
N LEU A 222 2.50 -20.23 1.48
CA LEU A 222 3.41 -19.77 2.54
C LEU A 222 2.70 -19.54 3.89
N ALA A 223 1.54 -18.88 3.87
CA ALA A 223 0.73 -18.65 5.07
C ALA A 223 0.24 -19.97 5.69
N GLY A 224 -0.23 -20.90 4.85
CA GLY A 224 -0.71 -22.22 5.28
C GLY A 224 0.39 -23.08 5.88
N TRP A 225 1.62 -23.02 5.34
CA TRP A 225 2.79 -23.63 5.96
C TRP A 225 3.07 -23.07 7.35
N GLY A 226 2.96 -21.75 7.53
CA GLY A 226 3.09 -21.10 8.84
C GLY A 226 2.09 -21.62 9.87
N VAL A 227 0.84 -21.83 9.46
CA VAL A 227 -0.20 -22.44 10.30
C VAL A 227 0.11 -23.92 10.59
N HIS A 228 0.40 -24.70 9.54
CA HIS A 228 0.56 -26.15 9.61
C HIS A 228 1.65 -26.59 10.58
N GLN A 229 2.81 -25.93 10.55
CA GLN A 229 3.94 -26.29 11.41
C GLN A 229 3.67 -26.08 12.93
N GLU A 230 2.68 -25.26 13.28
CA GLU A 230 2.29 -25.00 14.68
C GLU A 230 1.17 -25.93 15.16
N GLY A 231 0.72 -26.87 14.31
CA GLY A 231 -0.27 -27.89 14.65
C GLY A 231 -1.59 -27.30 15.17
N ASP A 232 -2.10 -27.87 16.27
CA ASP A 232 -3.38 -27.48 16.87
C ASP A 232 -3.41 -26.01 17.29
N LYS A 233 -2.27 -25.42 17.68
CA LYS A 233 -2.18 -23.99 18.03
C LYS A 233 -2.35 -23.11 16.81
N GLY A 234 -1.70 -23.46 15.70
CA GLY A 234 -1.87 -22.77 14.43
C GLY A 234 -3.32 -22.84 13.94
N ALA A 235 -3.92 -24.03 13.97
CA ALA A 235 -5.31 -24.24 13.57
C ALA A 235 -6.32 -23.53 14.50
N ALA A 236 -6.00 -23.36 15.79
CA ALA A 236 -6.81 -22.55 16.69
C ALA A 236 -6.73 -21.05 16.34
N LEU A 237 -5.52 -20.55 16.10
CA LEU A 237 -5.28 -19.16 15.72
C LEU A 237 -5.96 -18.80 14.39
N GLU A 238 -5.88 -19.68 13.39
CA GLU A 238 -6.57 -19.51 12.10
C GLU A 238 -8.08 -19.41 12.28
N ARG A 239 -8.69 -20.28 13.09
CA ARG A 239 -10.14 -20.22 13.39
C ARG A 239 -10.53 -18.96 14.13
N GLU A 240 -9.68 -18.48 15.04
CA GLU A 240 -9.92 -17.24 15.78
C GLU A 240 -9.86 -16.01 14.88
N LEU A 241 -8.84 -15.92 14.02
CA LEU A 241 -8.64 -14.78 13.13
C LEU A 241 -9.52 -14.83 11.87
N GLY A 242 -10.02 -16.00 11.51
CA GLY A 242 -10.96 -16.25 10.41
C GLY A 242 -10.34 -16.38 9.03
N GLU A 243 -9.02 -16.26 8.88
CA GLU A 243 -8.32 -16.32 7.59
C GLU A 243 -6.88 -16.85 7.76
N THR A 244 -6.47 -17.77 6.87
CA THR A 244 -5.12 -18.35 6.85
C THR A 244 -4.04 -17.28 6.75
N ALA A 245 -4.25 -16.24 5.93
CA ALA A 245 -3.30 -15.15 5.76
C ALA A 245 -3.07 -14.34 7.06
N TYR A 246 -4.09 -14.21 7.91
CA TYR A 246 -3.95 -13.50 9.18
C TYR A 246 -3.16 -14.32 10.20
N ALA A 247 -3.45 -15.62 10.31
CA ALA A 247 -2.66 -16.50 11.16
C ALA A 247 -1.21 -16.62 10.64
N GLY A 248 -1.03 -16.75 9.33
CA GLY A 248 0.28 -16.72 8.68
C GLY A 248 1.04 -15.43 8.97
N LEU A 249 0.38 -14.26 8.96
CA LEU A 249 1.00 -12.97 9.30
C LEU A 249 1.51 -12.98 10.75
N VAL A 250 0.65 -13.40 11.69
CA VAL A 250 1.02 -13.49 13.11
C VAL A 250 2.19 -14.45 13.32
N LEU A 251 2.17 -15.61 12.66
CA LEU A 251 3.15 -16.68 12.87
C LEU A 251 4.48 -16.43 12.15
N LEU A 252 4.45 -15.93 10.91
CA LEU A 252 5.65 -15.77 10.06
C LEU A 252 6.18 -14.33 10.00
N GLY A 253 5.42 -13.37 10.52
CA GLY A 253 5.81 -11.96 10.52
C GLY A 253 5.47 -11.21 9.24
N LEU A 254 5.64 -9.89 9.31
CA LEU A 254 5.28 -8.98 8.21
C LEU A 254 6.09 -9.21 6.93
N GLU A 255 7.38 -9.57 7.04
CA GLU A 255 8.23 -9.84 5.87
C GLU A 255 7.68 -11.01 5.04
N ALA A 256 7.29 -12.12 5.68
CA ALA A 256 6.68 -13.24 4.98
C ALA A 256 5.30 -12.87 4.43
N ALA A 257 4.51 -12.12 5.20
CA ALA A 257 3.18 -11.69 4.81
C ALA A 257 3.17 -10.80 3.55
N SER A 258 4.25 -10.05 3.31
CA SER A 258 4.41 -9.24 2.09
C SER A 258 4.50 -10.08 0.81
N ARG A 259 4.56 -11.42 0.93
CA ARG A 259 4.71 -12.39 -0.18
C ARG A 259 3.54 -13.35 -0.30
N PHE A 260 2.52 -13.26 0.56
CA PHE A 260 1.41 -14.22 0.58
C PHE A 260 0.54 -14.22 -0.68
N TYR A 261 0.57 -13.14 -1.44
CA TYR A 261 -0.28 -12.94 -2.62
C TYR A 261 0.52 -12.94 -3.93
N ASN A 262 1.77 -13.41 -3.89
CA ASN A 262 2.65 -13.57 -5.05
C ASN A 262 2.36 -14.94 -5.70
N ALA A 263 1.29 -15.01 -6.48
CA ALA A 263 0.68 -16.28 -6.90
C ALA A 263 0.63 -16.54 -8.40
N ASP A 264 1.07 -15.56 -9.19
CA ASP A 264 1.47 -15.85 -10.56
C ASP A 264 2.81 -16.60 -10.56
N GLU A 265 3.17 -17.18 -11.70
CA GLU A 265 4.40 -17.95 -11.84
C GLU A 265 5.66 -17.14 -11.49
N GLU A 266 5.62 -15.82 -11.71
CA GLU A 266 6.70 -14.92 -11.35
C GLU A 266 6.81 -14.70 -9.85
N GLY A 267 5.72 -14.29 -9.22
CA GLY A 267 5.67 -14.11 -7.78
C GLY A 267 6.02 -15.40 -7.04
N GLU A 268 5.55 -16.55 -7.49
CA GLU A 268 5.88 -17.82 -6.82
C GLU A 268 7.37 -18.17 -6.93
N ARG A 269 8.01 -17.90 -8.08
CA ARG A 269 9.47 -18.04 -8.22
C ARG A 269 10.21 -17.13 -7.25
N GLU A 270 9.77 -15.87 -7.12
CA GLU A 270 10.36 -14.92 -6.18
C GLU A 270 10.24 -15.39 -4.72
N VAL A 271 9.09 -15.98 -4.34
CA VAL A 271 8.92 -16.58 -3.01
C VAL A 271 9.91 -17.73 -2.81
N ARG A 272 10.11 -18.60 -3.82
CA ARG A 272 11.08 -19.72 -3.73
C ARG A 272 12.52 -19.22 -3.61
N ASP A 273 12.91 -18.22 -4.40
CA ASP A 273 14.26 -17.65 -4.33
C ASP A 273 14.50 -16.93 -3.00
N TRP A 274 13.49 -16.22 -2.47
CA TRP A 274 13.53 -15.67 -1.12
C TRP A 274 13.68 -16.75 -0.06
N LEU A 275 12.89 -17.83 -0.09
CA LEU A 275 13.05 -18.95 0.84
C LEU A 275 14.46 -19.56 0.79
N ARG A 276 15.03 -19.74 -0.41
CA ARG A 276 16.41 -20.23 -0.58
C ARG A 276 17.42 -19.33 0.12
N SER A 277 17.30 -18.01 -0.05
CA SER A 277 18.20 -17.03 0.60
C SER A 277 18.22 -17.12 2.13
N LYS A 278 17.10 -17.54 2.74
CA LYS A 278 16.98 -17.69 4.21
C LYS A 278 17.77 -18.89 4.74
N LEU A 279 18.08 -19.88 3.90
CA LEU A 279 18.94 -21.01 4.27
C LEU A 279 20.43 -20.63 4.17
N GLU A 280 20.80 -19.83 3.16
CA GLU A 280 22.20 -19.43 2.89
C GLU A 280 22.77 -18.50 3.95
N THR A 281 21.94 -17.68 4.60
CA THR A 281 22.36 -16.71 5.63
C THR A 281 22.75 -17.36 6.97
N SER A 282 22.76 -18.71 7.06
CA SER A 282 23.02 -19.47 8.30
C SER A 282 24.32 -20.31 8.25
N ALA A 283 25.11 -20.16 7.18
CA ALA A 283 26.41 -20.81 6.97
C ALA A 283 27.57 -19.83 7.14
#